data_AF-A0A7R9BE44-F1
#
_entry.id   AF-A0A7R9BE44-F1
#
_cell.length_a   1.000
_cell.length_b   1.000
_cell.length_c   1.000
_cell.angle_alpha   90.00
_cell.angle_beta   90.00
_cell.angle_gamma   90.00
#
_symmetry.space_group_name_H-M   'P 1'
#
loop_
_entity.id
_entity.type
_entity.pdbx_description
1 polymer ?
#
loop_
_entity_poly.entity_id
_entity_poly.type
_entity_poly.pdbx_seq_one_letter_code
_entity_poly.pdbx_strand_id
1 'polypeptide(L)'
;MSQYYRLLTSYRCPGGVRDVIVSTTPEGEKEGGRTTPPPTGEHIIVSCRHQLYSLPVKTPDLGLMSEDEMTTTLLAIMRDASAVQSPPPVGLFTSERRDTWAAAREQLV
;
A
#
# COMPACT_ATOMS: atom_id res chain seq x y z
N MET A 1 14.80 -3.65 20.09
CA MET A 1 13.57 -4.33 19.60
C MET A 1 12.47 -3.38 19.12
N SER A 2 12.48 -2.08 19.47
CA SER A 2 11.41 -1.13 19.06
C SER A 2 11.27 -0.92 17.55
N GLN A 3 12.35 -1.10 16.79
CA GLN A 3 12.34 -0.90 15.33
C GLN A 3 11.48 -1.93 14.58
N TYR A 4 11.35 -3.16 15.10
CA TYR A 4 10.58 -4.24 14.44
C TYR A 4 9.09 -3.91 14.32
N TYR A 5 8.55 -3.15 15.28
CA TYR A 5 7.13 -2.75 15.28
C TYR A 5 6.81 -1.65 14.25
N ARG A 6 7.83 -1.04 13.63
CA ARG A 6 7.67 0.02 12.61
C ARG A 6 7.91 -0.49 11.19
N LEU A 7 8.29 -1.76 11.02
CA LEU A 7 8.70 -2.30 9.72
C LEU A 7 7.50 -2.63 8.82
N LEU A 8 6.46 -3.24 9.39
CA LEU A 8 5.27 -3.67 8.64
C LEU A 8 4.15 -2.67 8.84
N THR A 9 3.21 -2.60 7.88
CA THR A 9 2.03 -1.72 7.92
C THR A 9 2.35 -0.24 8.12
N SER A 10 3.54 0.20 7.67
CA SER A 10 3.95 1.59 7.76
C SER A 10 4.33 2.14 6.38
N TYR A 11 4.12 3.44 6.18
CA TYR A 11 4.55 4.14 4.98
C TYR A 11 4.90 5.59 5.27
N ARG A 12 5.69 6.20 4.39
CA ARG A 12 6.03 7.63 4.45
C ARG A 12 5.02 8.44 3.64
N CYS A 13 4.32 9.36 4.30
CA CYS A 13 3.45 10.33 3.66
C CYS A 13 4.25 11.62 3.38
N PRO A 14 4.30 12.12 2.13
CA PRO A 14 4.90 13.41 1.85
C PRO A 14 4.08 14.55 2.48
N GLY A 15 4.74 15.60 2.96
CA GLY A 15 4.08 16.80 3.44
C GLY A 15 4.81 18.06 2.96
N GLY A 16 4.11 19.18 2.85
CA GLY A 16 4.66 20.40 2.23
C GLY A 16 5.87 21.01 2.95
N VAL A 17 6.00 20.80 4.27
CA VAL A 17 7.16 21.25 5.07
C VAL A 17 8.03 20.09 5.50
N ARG A 18 7.40 18.98 5.89
CA ARG A 18 8.07 17.77 6.36
C ARG A 18 7.21 16.56 6.07
N ASP A 19 7.87 15.44 5.92
CA ASP A 19 7.19 14.16 5.76
C ASP A 19 6.90 13.50 7.09
N VAL A 20 5.94 12.60 7.09
CA VAL A 20 5.48 11.87 8.28
C VAL A 20 5.48 10.38 7.99
N ILE A 21 5.88 9.56 8.96
CA ILE A 21 5.70 8.10 8.92
C ILE A 21 4.33 7.81 9.52
N VAL A 22 3.50 7.07 8.78
CA VAL A 22 2.17 6.62 9.22
C VAL A 22 2.25 5.12 9.45
N SER A 23 1.81 4.65 10.61
CA SER A 23 1.67 3.23 10.93
C SER A 23 0.17 2.88 11.02
N THR A 24 -0.25 1.79 10.40
CA THR A 24 -1.65 1.34 10.38
C THR A 24 -1.83 0.02 11.14
N THR A 25 -1.03 -0.19 12.18
CA THR A 25 -1.12 -1.40 13.00
C THR A 25 -2.53 -1.50 13.63
N PRO A 26 -3.13 -2.70 13.66
CA PRO A 26 -4.48 -2.89 14.18
C PRO A 26 -4.61 -2.57 15.68
N GLU A 27 -3.51 -2.55 16.44
CA GLU A 27 -3.50 -2.28 17.88
C GLU A 27 -3.25 -0.82 18.28
N GLY A 28 -3.18 0.11 17.31
CA GLY A 28 -3.45 1.52 17.59
C GLY A 28 -2.39 2.50 17.12
N GLU A 29 -2.91 3.58 16.53
CA GLU A 29 -2.41 4.95 16.69
C GLU A 29 -3.63 5.88 16.58
N LYS A 30 -4.29 6.14 17.73
CA LYS A 30 -5.03 7.38 17.94
C LYS A 30 -4.01 8.49 18.19
N GLU A 31 -3.23 8.87 17.20
CA GLU A 31 -2.39 10.06 17.28
C GLU A 31 -2.40 10.77 15.92
N GLY A 32 -3.07 11.92 15.84
CA GLY A 32 -3.08 12.77 14.65
C GLY A 32 -4.42 12.98 13.93
N GLY A 33 -5.56 12.61 14.52
CA GLY A 33 -6.88 13.14 14.13
C GLY A 33 -7.42 12.71 12.75
N ARG A 34 -6.73 11.84 12.00
CA ARG A 34 -7.28 11.20 10.81
C ARG A 34 -7.55 9.73 11.11
N THR A 35 -8.82 9.43 11.37
CA THR A 35 -9.33 8.06 11.45
C THR A 35 -9.33 7.45 10.05
N THR A 36 -8.23 6.80 9.66
CA THR A 36 -8.31 5.79 8.60
C THR A 36 -9.14 4.63 9.15
N PRO A 37 -10.17 4.16 8.42
CA PRO A 37 -10.94 3.00 8.86
C PRO A 37 -9.98 1.84 9.09
N PRO A 38 -10.21 1.01 10.13
CA PRO A 38 -9.40 -0.18 10.35
C PRO A 38 -9.42 -1.01 9.05
N PRO A 39 -8.27 -1.45 8.54
CA PRO A 39 -8.27 -2.29 7.35
C PRO A 39 -9.07 -3.55 7.69
N THR A 40 -10.11 -3.82 6.91
CA THR A 40 -11.05 -4.94 7.05
C THR A 40 -10.41 -6.31 6.78
N GLY A 41 -9.07 -6.43 6.89
CA GLY A 41 -8.27 -7.63 6.64
C GLY A 41 -6.78 -7.29 6.48
N GLU A 42 -5.92 -8.27 6.75
CA GLU A 42 -4.48 -8.16 6.44
C GLU A 42 -4.31 -8.37 4.94
N HIS A 43 -3.69 -7.40 4.26
CA HIS A 43 -3.46 -7.44 2.82
C HIS A 43 -2.08 -6.90 2.49
N ILE A 44 -1.61 -7.22 1.29
CA ILE A 44 -0.40 -6.65 0.70
C ILE A 44 -0.78 -5.90 -0.57
N ILE A 45 0.07 -4.94 -0.95
CA ILE A 45 -0.05 -4.24 -2.24
C ILE A 45 0.97 -4.85 -3.21
N VAL A 46 0.49 -5.34 -4.35
CA VAL A 46 1.32 -5.87 -5.43
C VAL A 46 1.39 -4.84 -6.56
N SER A 47 2.60 -4.47 -6.96
CA SER A 47 2.83 -3.59 -8.10
C SER A 47 3.25 -4.41 -9.32
N CYS A 48 2.51 -4.31 -10.42
CA CYS A 48 2.83 -4.97 -11.68
C CYS A 48 2.48 -4.08 -12.87
N ARG A 49 3.44 -3.82 -13.77
CA ARG A 49 3.27 -2.95 -14.96
C ARG A 49 2.53 -1.64 -14.65
N HIS A 50 3.03 -0.89 -13.66
CA HIS A 50 2.46 0.39 -13.19
C HIS A 50 1.05 0.33 -12.57
N GLN A 51 0.48 -0.85 -12.42
CA GLN A 51 -0.79 -1.06 -11.74
C GLN A 51 -0.56 -1.57 -10.32
N LEU A 52 -1.45 -1.18 -9.41
CA LEU A 52 -1.40 -1.55 -8.00
C LEU A 52 -2.62 -2.42 -7.67
N TYR A 53 -2.37 -3.56 -7.05
CA TYR A 53 -3.39 -4.54 -6.68
C TYR A 53 -3.39 -4.73 -5.17
N SER A 54 -4.56 -4.71 -4.55
CA SER A 54 -4.72 -5.06 -3.13
C SER A 54 -5.02 -6.55 -3.02
N LEU A 55 -4.07 -7.32 -2.49
CA LEU A 55 -4.18 -8.76 -2.30
C LEU A 55 -4.42 -9.08 -0.81
N PRO A 56 -5.63 -9.50 -0.40
CA PRO A 56 -5.87 -9.96 0.96
C PRO A 56 -5.07 -11.23 1.22
N VAL A 57 -4.21 -11.21 2.24
CA VAL A 57 -3.41 -12.38 2.65
C VAL A 57 -4.04 -13.13 3.81
N LYS A 58 -4.91 -12.45 4.56
CA LYS A 58 -5.70 -13.06 5.62
C LYS A 58 -7.10 -12.49 5.62
N THR A 59 -8.08 -13.37 5.55
CA THR A 59 -9.49 -13.00 5.66
C THR A 59 -10.09 -13.63 6.92
N PRO A 60 -11.11 -13.00 7.54
CA PRO A 60 -11.78 -13.56 8.71
C PRO A 60 -12.36 -14.96 8.45
N ASP A 61 -12.80 -15.21 7.21
CA ASP A 61 -13.55 -16.40 6.84
C ASP A 61 -12.65 -17.58 6.43
N LEU A 62 -11.55 -17.32 5.71
CA LEU A 62 -10.68 -18.36 5.14
C LEU A 62 -9.33 -18.50 5.86
N GLY A 63 -9.00 -17.60 6.79
CA GLY A 63 -7.71 -17.60 7.48
C GLY A 63 -6.57 -17.09 6.60
N LEU A 64 -5.35 -17.57 6.85
CA LEU A 64 -4.13 -17.19 6.12
C LEU A 64 -4.07 -17.91 4.78
N MET A 65 -3.80 -17.15 3.73
CA MET A 65 -3.61 -17.66 2.37
C MET A 65 -2.44 -18.65 2.30
N SER A 66 -2.67 -19.78 1.63
CA SER A 66 -1.62 -20.77 1.35
C SER A 66 -0.68 -20.31 0.23
N GLU A 67 0.49 -20.95 0.12
CA GLU A 67 1.47 -20.64 -0.94
C GLU A 67 0.92 -20.90 -2.34
N ASP A 68 0.12 -21.96 -2.51
CA ASP A 68 -0.48 -22.31 -3.80
C ASP A 68 -1.55 -21.28 -4.23
N GLU A 69 -2.38 -20.82 -3.30
CA GLU A 69 -3.36 -19.76 -3.54
C GLU A 69 -2.69 -18.42 -3.86
N MET A 70 -1.62 -18.09 -3.13
CA MET A 70 -0.82 -16.89 -3.38
C MET A 70 -0.20 -16.94 -4.78
N THR A 71 0.42 -18.05 -5.15
CA THR A 71 1.03 -18.25 -6.47
C THR A 71 -0.01 -18.12 -7.57
N THR A 72 -1.16 -18.77 -7.41
CA THR A 72 -2.27 -18.70 -8.38
C THR A 72 -2.77 -17.27 -8.56
N THR A 73 -2.92 -16.53 -7.47
CA THR A 73 -3.41 -15.15 -7.49
C THR A 73 -2.38 -14.20 -8.12
N LEU A 74 -1.09 -14.35 -7.79
CA LEU A 74 -0.03 -13.56 -8.40
C LEU A 74 0.07 -13.80 -9.92
N LEU A 75 -0.09 -15.04 -10.37
CA LEU A 75 -0.15 -15.36 -11.80
C LEU A 75 -1.36 -14.72 -12.49
N ALA A 76 -2.51 -14.67 -11.82
CA ALA A 76 -3.69 -13.96 -12.32
C ALA A 76 -3.43 -12.45 -12.45
N ILE A 77 -2.83 -11.82 -11.44
CA ILE A 77 -2.42 -10.41 -11.47
C ILE A 77 -1.46 -10.14 -12.63
N MET A 78 -0.47 -11.00 -12.86
CA MET A 78 0.48 -10.83 -13.97
C MET A 78 -0.19 -10.87 -15.35
N ARG A 79 -1.21 -11.71 -15.51
CA ARG A 79 -2.00 -11.82 -16.75
C ARG A 79 -2.88 -10.59 -16.93
N ASP A 80 -3.61 -10.19 -15.89
CA ASP A 80 -4.43 -8.98 -15.91
C ASP A 80 -3.61 -7.73 -16.23
N ALA A 81 -2.47 -7.57 -15.54
CA ALA A 81 -1.58 -6.44 -15.76
C ALA A 81 -1.02 -6.36 -17.19
N SER A 82 -0.93 -7.50 -17.90
CA SER A 82 -0.48 -7.56 -19.29
C SER A 82 -1.55 -7.14 -20.30
N ALA A 83 -2.83 -7.22 -19.93
CA ALA A 83 -3.95 -6.91 -20.80
C ALA A 83 -4.17 -5.39 -20.95
N VAL A 84 -3.84 -4.61 -19.90
CA VAL A 84 -3.98 -3.16 -19.92
C VAL A 84 -2.80 -2.52 -20.64
N GLN A 85 -3.10 -1.80 -21.73
CA GLN A 85 -2.08 -1.08 -22.49
C GLN A 85 -1.80 0.29 -21.85
N SER A 86 -0.53 0.55 -21.56
CA SER A 86 -0.02 1.84 -21.05
C SER A 86 -0.78 2.43 -19.84
N PRO A 87 -0.93 1.68 -18.74
CA PRO A 87 -1.49 2.23 -17.50
C PRO A 87 -0.66 3.43 -16.98
N PRO A 88 -1.29 4.45 -16.37
CA PRO A 88 -0.59 5.61 -15.89
C PRO A 88 0.41 5.23 -14.78
N PRO A 89 1.68 5.65 -14.87
CA PRO A 89 2.72 5.28 -13.91
C PRO A 89 2.64 6.12 -12.62
N VAL A 90 1.52 6.04 -11.90
CA VAL A 90 1.29 6.83 -10.67
C VAL A 90 2.37 6.58 -9.61
N GLY A 91 2.91 5.36 -9.54
CA GLY A 91 4.02 5.04 -8.64
C GLY A 91 5.30 5.85 -8.89
N LEU A 92 5.50 6.38 -10.11
CA LEU A 92 6.68 7.17 -10.46
C LEU A 92 6.77 8.48 -9.66
N PHE A 93 5.64 9.08 -9.30
CA PHE A 93 5.64 10.30 -8.48
C PHE A 93 6.32 10.10 -7.13
N THR A 94 6.41 8.87 -6.62
CA THR A 94 7.06 8.60 -5.34
C THR A 94 8.58 8.77 -5.38
N SER A 95 9.20 8.75 -6.57
CA SER A 95 10.63 9.00 -6.76
C SER A 95 10.98 10.48 -7.01
N GLU A 96 9.97 11.34 -7.20
CA GLU A 96 10.18 12.77 -7.40
C GLU A 96 10.73 13.46 -6.14
N ARG A 97 11.22 14.70 -6.32
CA ARG A 97 11.61 15.57 -5.21
C ARG A 97 10.44 15.69 -4.21
N ARG A 98 10.74 15.70 -2.91
CA ARG A 98 9.73 15.65 -1.83
C ARG A 98 8.68 16.75 -1.93
N ASP A 99 9.09 17.98 -2.24
CA ASP A 99 8.16 19.11 -2.41
C ASP A 99 7.24 18.90 -3.62
N THR A 100 7.80 18.43 -4.73
CA THR A 100 7.05 18.10 -5.96
C THR A 100 6.09 16.95 -5.72
N TRP A 101 6.53 15.90 -5.02
CA TRP A 101 5.67 14.77 -4.67
C TRP A 101 4.56 15.19 -3.70
N ALA A 102 4.86 16.04 -2.71
CA ALA A 102 3.84 16.56 -1.79
C ALA A 102 2.73 17.29 -2.56
N ALA A 103 3.10 18.20 -3.46
CA ALA A 103 2.16 18.93 -4.31
C ALA A 103 1.39 18.02 -5.27
N ALA A 104 2.06 17.09 -5.95
CA ALA A 104 1.43 16.14 -6.86
C ALA A 104 0.46 15.20 -6.12
N ARG A 105 0.80 14.77 -4.91
CA ARG A 105 -0.06 13.92 -4.07
C ARG A 105 -1.32 14.65 -3.65
N GLU A 106 -1.26 15.94 -3.32
CA GLU A 106 -2.45 16.74 -3.01
C GLU A 106 -3.43 16.83 -4.19
N GLN A 107 -2.95 16.73 -5.43
CA GLN A 107 -3.80 16.72 -6.62
C GLN A 107 -4.39 15.34 -6.94
N LEU A 108 -3.81 14.27 -6.41
CA LEU A 108 -4.23 12.88 -6.65
C LEU A 108 -5.28 12.34 -5.67
N VAL A 109 -5.39 12.95 -4.48
CA VAL A 109 -6.29 12.52 -3.38
C VAL A 109 -7.59 13.32 -3.40
#